data_AF-A0A952NJR3-F1
#
_entry.id   AF-A0A952NJR3-F1
#
_cell.length_a   1.000
_cell.length_b   1.000
_cell.length_c   1.000
_cell.angle_alpha   90.00
_cell.angle_beta   90.00
_cell.angle_gamma   90.00
#
_symmetry.space_group_name_H-M   'P 1'
#
loop_
_entity.id
_entity.type
_entity.pdbx_description
1 polymer ?
#
loop_
_entity_poly.entity_id
_entity_poly.type
_entity_poly.pdbx_seq_one_letter_code
_entity_poly.pdbx_strand_id
1 'polypeptide(L)'
;MKFLMALMVSLTFSVSGFALETVEGAKKDYEAAKVEMKAKLDALDAKIDQLKASTAEKSTAAKEKTLKEVQETRDKLRADYELMKNETDSKWKSFKKRMGRTIDKLNAKAQKALND
;
A
#
# COMPACT_ATOMS: atom_id res chain seq x y z
N MET A 1 -2.87 -73.59 -0.12
CA MET A 1 -2.89 -72.43 0.79
C MET A 1 -1.85 -71.44 0.31
N LYS A 2 -2.26 -70.19 0.09
CA LYS A 2 -1.43 -69.10 -0.47
C LYS A 2 -0.64 -68.44 0.68
N PHE A 3 0.66 -68.27 0.54
CA PHE A 3 1.49 -67.51 1.47
C PHE A 3 2.41 -66.54 0.71
N LEU A 4 2.51 -65.32 1.28
CA LEU A 4 3.53 -64.27 1.08
C LEU A 4 3.54 -63.64 -0.33
N MET A 5 3.00 -62.44 -0.59
CA MET A 5 3.01 -61.15 0.12
C MET A 5 4.42 -60.62 0.41
N ALA A 6 5.10 -60.13 -0.63
CA ALA A 6 6.08 -59.05 -0.57
C ALA A 6 6.44 -58.62 -2.00
N LEU A 7 6.03 -57.42 -2.44
CA LEU A 7 6.92 -56.54 -3.21
C LEU A 7 6.36 -55.11 -3.31
N MET A 8 7.12 -54.22 -2.69
CA MET A 8 7.35 -52.81 -3.03
C MET A 8 6.16 -51.85 -3.17
N VAL A 9 5.91 -51.20 -2.03
CA VAL A 9 5.48 -49.80 -1.95
C VAL A 9 6.56 -48.92 -2.60
N SER A 10 6.28 -48.40 -3.79
CA SER A 10 7.00 -47.25 -4.36
C SER A 10 6.12 -46.00 -4.21
N LEU A 11 6.01 -45.51 -2.97
CA LEU A 11 5.45 -44.21 -2.67
C LEU A 11 6.59 -43.19 -2.74
N THR A 12 6.82 -42.61 -3.92
CA THR A 12 7.60 -41.38 -4.04
C THR A 12 6.69 -40.26 -4.51
N PHE A 13 5.83 -39.78 -3.60
CA PHE A 13 5.27 -38.44 -3.72
C PHE A 13 6.26 -37.47 -3.07
N SER A 14 7.25 -37.04 -3.84
CA SER A 14 8.08 -35.87 -3.51
C SER A 14 7.31 -34.61 -3.88
N VAL A 15 6.37 -34.19 -3.03
CA VAL A 15 5.72 -32.87 -3.15
C VAL A 15 5.78 -32.16 -1.81
N SER A 16 6.92 -31.56 -1.50
CA SER A 16 7.04 -30.66 -0.36
C SER A 16 8.27 -29.75 -0.51
N GLY A 17 8.29 -28.94 -1.58
CA GLY A 17 9.30 -27.89 -1.78
C GLY A 17 8.73 -26.60 -2.37
N PHE A 18 7.83 -26.68 -3.34
CA PHE A 18 7.37 -25.51 -4.10
C PHE A 18 6.32 -24.62 -3.40
N ALA A 19 5.73 -25.06 -2.29
CA ALA A 19 4.73 -24.26 -1.58
C ALA A 19 5.32 -23.29 -0.55
N LEU A 20 6.50 -23.61 0.03
CA LEU A 20 7.05 -22.82 1.12
C LEU A 20 7.75 -21.54 0.62
N GLU A 21 8.56 -21.64 -0.43
CA GLU A 21 9.23 -20.47 -1.04
C GLU A 21 8.23 -19.48 -1.65
N THR A 22 7.14 -19.98 -2.23
CA THR A 22 6.11 -19.14 -2.86
C THR A 22 5.29 -18.34 -1.84
N VAL A 23 5.01 -18.92 -0.66
CA VAL A 23 4.28 -18.23 0.42
C VAL A 23 5.17 -17.23 1.15
N GLU A 24 6.46 -17.53 1.33
CA GLU A 24 7.42 -16.61 1.95
C GLU A 24 7.70 -15.40 1.04
N GLY A 25 7.82 -15.61 -0.28
CA GLY A 25 7.95 -14.54 -1.27
C GLY A 25 6.74 -13.60 -1.28
N ALA A 26 5.52 -14.15 -1.33
CA ALA A 26 4.30 -13.34 -1.32
C ALA A 26 4.14 -12.51 -0.03
N LYS A 27 4.53 -13.06 1.14
CA LYS A 27 4.54 -12.32 2.40
C LYS A 27 5.54 -11.15 2.39
N LYS A 28 6.75 -11.35 1.84
CA LYS A 28 7.74 -10.28 1.70
C LYS A 28 7.24 -9.16 0.79
N ASP A 29 6.61 -9.51 -0.34
CA ASP A 29 6.05 -8.53 -1.28
C ASP A 29 4.91 -7.71 -0.65
N TYR A 30 4.08 -8.35 0.16
CA TYR A 30 3.00 -7.70 0.88
C TYR A 30 3.51 -6.70 1.94
N GLU A 31 4.48 -7.09 2.76
CA GLU A 31 5.09 -6.19 3.75
C GLU A 31 5.87 -5.04 3.07
N ALA A 32 6.59 -5.31 1.99
CA ALA A 32 7.23 -4.27 1.18
C ALA A 32 6.21 -3.27 0.62
N ALA A 33 5.06 -3.75 0.16
CA ALA A 33 3.99 -2.88 -0.33
C ALA A 33 3.38 -1.99 0.77
N LYS A 34 3.30 -2.44 2.03
CA LYS A 34 2.89 -1.61 3.17
C LYS A 34 3.88 -0.51 3.46
N VAL A 35 5.17 -0.83 3.46
CA VAL A 35 6.25 0.14 3.66
C VAL A 35 6.25 1.19 2.55
N GLU A 36 6.08 0.77 1.29
CA GLU A 36 5.99 1.69 0.15
C GLU A 36 4.81 2.66 0.29
N MET A 37 3.62 2.16 0.65
CA MET A 37 2.45 3.03 0.83
C MET A 37 2.60 4.00 2.01
N LYS A 38 3.22 3.54 3.11
CA LYS A 38 3.55 4.41 4.24
C LYS A 38 4.50 5.53 3.81
N ALA A 39 5.56 5.20 3.08
CA ALA A 39 6.50 6.21 2.58
C ALA A 39 5.83 7.23 1.65
N LYS A 40 4.87 6.81 0.83
CA LYS A 40 4.09 7.74 -0.01
C LYS A 40 3.16 8.65 0.79
N LEU A 41 2.57 8.17 1.89
CA LEU A 41 1.83 9.02 2.82
C LEU A 41 2.73 10.04 3.50
N ASP A 42 3.89 9.60 3.99
CA ASP A 42 4.84 10.49 4.67
C ASP A 42 5.38 11.56 3.70
N ALA A 43 5.59 11.21 2.42
CA ALA A 43 5.95 12.18 1.37
C ALA A 43 4.82 13.18 1.05
N LEU A 44 3.56 12.73 1.12
CA LEU A 44 2.40 13.62 0.96
C LEU A 44 2.29 14.59 2.15
N ASP A 45 2.57 14.13 3.37
CA ASP A 45 2.61 14.97 4.58
C ASP A 45 3.61 16.12 4.41
N ALA A 46 4.82 15.81 3.95
CA ALA A 46 5.84 16.84 3.69
C ALA A 46 5.38 17.90 2.67
N LYS A 47 4.65 17.49 1.62
CA LYS A 47 4.09 18.43 0.63
C LYS A 47 2.95 19.28 1.19
N ILE A 48 2.12 18.71 2.08
CA ILE A 48 1.09 19.47 2.78
C ILE A 48 1.73 20.52 3.68
N ASP A 49 2.82 20.18 4.37
CA ASP A 49 3.55 21.12 5.21
C ASP A 49 4.17 22.26 4.38
N GLN A 50 4.71 21.95 3.20
CA GLN A 50 5.16 22.97 2.25
C GLN A 50 4.01 23.88 1.79
N LEU A 51 2.86 23.30 1.42
CA LEU A 51 1.69 24.07 1.01
C LEU A 51 1.16 24.95 2.15
N LYS A 52 1.18 24.44 3.38
CA LYS A 52 0.80 25.18 4.59
C LYS A 52 1.73 26.37 4.82
N ALA A 53 3.04 26.18 4.71
CA ALA A 53 4.02 27.26 4.81
C ALA A 53 3.80 28.32 3.72
N SER A 54 3.66 27.90 2.46
CA SER A 54 3.38 28.80 1.34
C SER A 54 2.07 29.58 1.52
N THR A 55 1.02 28.93 2.01
CA THR A 55 -0.27 29.57 2.29
C THR A 55 -0.15 30.58 3.43
N ALA A 56 0.67 30.32 4.46
CA ALA A 56 0.92 31.28 5.54
C ALA A 56 1.66 32.53 5.06
N GLU A 57 2.56 32.40 4.08
CA GLU A 57 3.30 33.53 3.51
C GLU A 57 2.47 34.34 2.50
N LYS A 58 1.69 33.67 1.64
CA LYS A 58 0.89 34.28 0.56
C LYS A 58 -0.45 33.58 0.43
N SER A 59 -1.35 33.86 1.38
CA SER A 59 -2.67 33.24 1.39
C SER A 59 -3.56 33.78 0.29
N THR A 60 -4.22 32.86 -0.41
CA THR A 60 -5.39 33.16 -1.25
C THR A 60 -6.50 32.20 -0.86
N ALA A 61 -7.77 32.60 -1.01
CA ALA A 61 -8.91 31.72 -0.74
C ALA A 61 -8.83 30.39 -1.52
N ALA A 62 -8.23 30.41 -2.71
CA ALA A 62 -7.98 29.21 -3.51
C ALA A 62 -6.91 28.29 -2.90
N LYS A 63 -5.80 28.85 -2.38
CA LYS A 63 -4.76 28.09 -1.68
C LYS A 63 -5.26 27.51 -0.37
N GLU A 64 -5.99 28.28 0.44
CA GLU A 64 -6.60 27.80 1.69
C GLU A 64 -7.60 26.66 1.45
N LYS A 65 -8.45 26.81 0.43
CA LYS A 65 -9.37 25.74 0.03
C LYS A 65 -8.62 24.49 -0.42
N THR A 66 -7.56 24.65 -1.22
CA THR A 66 -6.77 23.52 -1.70
C THR A 66 -6.04 22.83 -0.54
N LEU A 67 -5.45 23.61 0.38
CA LEU A 67 -4.81 23.09 1.58
C LEU A 67 -5.78 22.24 2.40
N LYS A 68 -6.99 22.76 2.66
CA LYS A 68 -8.04 22.04 3.38
C LYS A 68 -8.45 20.74 2.66
N GLU A 69 -8.70 20.79 1.36
CA GLU A 69 -9.05 19.59 0.57
C GLU A 69 -7.95 18.52 0.62
N VAL A 70 -6.68 18.94 0.50
CA VAL A 70 -5.54 18.02 0.52
C VAL A 70 -5.37 17.40 1.91
N GLN A 71 -5.50 18.19 2.98
CA GLN A 71 -5.46 17.71 4.36
C GLN A 71 -6.57 16.69 4.65
N GLU A 72 -7.83 17.03 4.35
CA GLU A 72 -8.97 16.13 4.59
C GLU A 72 -8.83 14.81 3.81
N THR A 73 -8.34 14.88 2.57
CA THR A 73 -8.15 13.67 1.76
C THR A 73 -6.97 12.84 2.28
N ARG A 74 -5.88 13.48 2.75
CA ARG A 74 -4.75 12.78 3.40
C ARG A 74 -5.21 12.07 4.67
N ASP A 75 -6.00 12.73 5.51
CA ASP A 75 -6.49 12.14 6.76
C ASP A 75 -7.35 10.90 6.50
N LYS A 76 -8.25 10.96 5.51
CA LYS A 76 -9.02 9.80 5.04
C LYS A 76 -8.12 8.68 4.53
N LEU A 77 -7.12 9.02 3.70
CA LEU A 77 -6.14 8.08 3.16
C LEU A 77 -5.34 7.37 4.28
N ARG A 78 -4.99 8.10 5.34
CA ARG A 78 -4.27 7.55 6.50
C ARG A 78 -5.18 6.61 7.29
N ALA A 79 -6.42 7.00 7.53
CA ALA A 79 -7.41 6.13 8.19
C ALA A 79 -7.65 4.85 7.38
N ASP A 80 -7.83 4.96 6.07
CA ASP A 80 -8.00 3.80 5.17
C ASP A 80 -6.75 2.90 5.19
N TYR A 81 -5.55 3.47 5.22
CA TYR A 81 -4.30 2.69 5.33
C TYR A 81 -4.24 1.93 6.65
N GLU A 82 -4.54 2.57 7.77
CA GLU A 82 -4.53 1.94 9.10
C GLU A 82 -5.57 0.81 9.22
N LEU A 83 -6.71 0.94 8.55
CA LEU A 83 -7.70 -0.13 8.45
C LEU A 83 -7.21 -1.28 7.55
N MET A 84 -6.62 -0.95 6.41
CA MET A 84 -6.24 -1.92 5.39
C MET A 84 -4.93 -2.67 5.68
N LYS A 85 -4.05 -2.14 6.54
CA LYS A 85 -2.74 -2.77 6.82
C LYS A 85 -2.85 -4.15 7.48
N ASN A 86 -4.02 -4.51 8.01
CA ASN A 86 -4.30 -5.80 8.64
C ASN A 86 -5.19 -6.72 7.77
N GLU A 87 -5.58 -6.28 6.56
CA GLU A 87 -6.46 -7.03 5.66
C GLU A 87 -5.70 -8.02 4.79
N THR A 88 -6.42 -8.94 4.14
CA THR A 88 -5.84 -9.97 3.27
C THR A 88 -5.21 -9.38 1.99
N ASP A 89 -4.27 -10.13 1.42
CA ASP A 89 -3.42 -9.70 0.31
C ASP A 89 -4.21 -9.29 -0.97
N SER A 90 -5.33 -9.95 -1.24
CA SER A 90 -6.20 -9.62 -2.39
C SER A 90 -6.90 -8.26 -2.25
N LYS A 91 -7.38 -7.93 -1.05
CA LYS A 91 -7.97 -6.61 -0.75
C LYS A 91 -6.89 -5.53 -0.77
N TRP A 92 -5.70 -5.86 -0.28
CA TRP A 92 -4.56 -4.96 -0.27
C TRP A 92 -4.11 -4.53 -1.66
N LYS A 93 -4.05 -5.45 -2.63
CA LYS A 93 -3.69 -5.12 -4.03
C LYS A 93 -4.64 -4.08 -4.63
N SER A 94 -5.94 -4.23 -4.41
CA SER A 94 -6.95 -3.28 -4.88
C SER A 94 -6.88 -1.95 -4.13
N PHE A 95 -6.58 -1.99 -2.84
CA PHE A 95 -6.33 -0.80 -2.03
C PHE A 95 -5.10 -0.03 -2.50
N LYS A 96 -3.93 -0.67 -2.65
CA LYS A 96 -2.69 -0.06 -3.18
C LYS A 96 -2.94 0.71 -4.48
N LYS A 97 -3.69 0.12 -5.43
CA LYS A 97 -4.03 0.77 -6.70
C LYS A 97 -4.92 1.99 -6.52
N ARG A 98 -5.92 1.94 -5.63
CA ARG A 98 -6.77 3.11 -5.32
C ARG A 98 -5.97 4.19 -4.62
N MET A 99 -5.22 3.81 -3.59
CA MET A 99 -4.39 4.69 -2.77
C MET A 99 -3.36 5.44 -3.61
N GLY A 100 -2.60 4.73 -4.45
CA GLY A 100 -1.60 5.33 -5.34
C GLY A 100 -2.20 6.42 -6.23
N ARG A 101 -3.35 6.14 -6.88
CA ARG A 101 -4.05 7.14 -7.70
C ARG A 101 -4.51 8.36 -6.91
N THR A 102 -4.96 8.17 -5.66
CA THR A 102 -5.35 9.29 -4.80
C THR A 102 -4.13 10.12 -4.41
N ILE A 103 -3.03 9.49 -4.02
CA ILE A 103 -1.77 10.18 -3.69
C ILE A 103 -1.26 10.96 -4.90
N ASP A 104 -1.25 10.37 -6.10
CA ASP A 104 -0.81 11.06 -7.32
C ASP A 104 -1.65 12.30 -7.61
N LYS A 105 -2.98 12.20 -7.44
CA LYS A 105 -3.90 13.33 -7.60
C LYS A 105 -3.66 14.42 -6.56
N LEU A 106 -3.44 14.06 -5.30
CA LEU A 106 -3.14 15.01 -4.24
C LEU A 106 -1.80 15.69 -4.45
N ASN A 107 -0.78 14.93 -4.87
CA ASN A 107 0.52 15.47 -5.24
C ASN A 107 0.41 16.49 -6.37
N ALA A 108 -0.36 16.18 -7.43
CA ALA A 108 -0.56 17.10 -8.54
C ALA A 108 -1.30 18.38 -8.09
N LYS A 109 -2.35 18.25 -7.25
CA LYS A 109 -3.07 19.39 -6.68
C LYS A 109 -2.17 20.27 -5.80
N ALA A 110 -1.44 19.67 -4.88
CA ALA A 110 -0.54 20.39 -3.97
C ALA A 110 0.59 21.08 -4.75
N GLN A 111 1.19 20.40 -5.72
CA GLN A 111 2.23 20.99 -6.57
C GLN A 111 1.71 22.18 -7.38
N LYS A 112 0.51 22.06 -7.94
CA LYS A 112 -0.12 23.17 -8.67
C LYS A 112 -0.33 24.38 -7.75
N ALA A 113 -0.89 24.16 -6.55
CA ALA A 113 -1.13 25.24 -5.59
C ALA A 113 0.14 25.88 -5.01
N LEU A 114 1.28 25.16 -5.05
CA LEU A 114 2.59 25.72 -4.71
C LEU A 114 3.16 26.62 -5.82
N ASN A 115 2.81 26.35 -7.08
CA ASN A 115 3.31 27.07 -8.25
C ASN A 115 2.42 28.25 -8.68
N ASP A 116 1.13 28.21 -8.32
CA ASP A 116 0.17 29.32 -8.48
C ASP A 116 0.42 30.42 -7.43
#